data_AF-A0A660T515-F1
#
_entry.id   AF-A0A660T515-F1
#
_cell.length_a   1.000
_cell.length_b   1.000
_cell.length_c   1.000
_cell.angle_alpha   90.00
_cell.angle_beta   90.00
_cell.angle_gamma   90.00
#
_symmetry.space_group_name_H-M   'P 1'
#
loop_
_entity.id
_entity.type
_entity.pdbx_description
1 polymer ?
#
loop_
_entity_poly.entity_id
_entity_poly.type
_entity_poly.pdbx_seq_one_letter_code
_entity_poly.pdbx_strand_id
1 'polypeptide(L)'
;SKRDLDALFRGESISDDSRFLEPTLRAEFISKTRPFLRVGMDISDGLYCDTNKLLDINKYGFNILKTISDDIGLSGEEYEMLIGFNSAHLEVIESTAEALNLPLTVFAKVAKNDDRFYCRSHHFEK
;
A
#
# COMPACT_ATOMS: atom_id res chain seq x y z
N SER A 1 -10.37 6.41 3.44
CA SER A 1 -9.52 7.21 2.53
C SER A 1 -9.63 8.67 2.90
N LYS A 2 -8.62 9.48 2.52
CA LYS A 2 -8.56 10.93 2.77
C LYS A 2 -9.88 11.69 2.56
N ARG A 3 -10.66 11.34 1.55
CA ARG A 3 -12.00 11.92 1.30
C ARG A 3 -12.96 11.79 2.50
N ASP A 4 -13.00 10.62 3.12
CA ASP A 4 -13.89 10.35 4.24
C ASP A 4 -13.35 11.02 5.53
N LEU A 5 -12.02 11.14 5.68
CA LEU A 5 -11.42 11.96 6.74
C LEU A 5 -11.82 13.43 6.59
N ASP A 6 -11.70 13.99 5.38
CA ASP A 6 -12.08 15.37 5.11
C ASP A 6 -13.58 15.60 5.37
N ALA A 7 -14.43 14.61 5.09
CA ALA A 7 -15.86 14.64 5.43
C ALA A 7 -16.10 14.66 6.95
N LEU A 8 -15.40 13.80 7.70
CA LEU A 8 -15.44 13.81 9.17
C LEU A 8 -15.01 15.16 9.74
N PHE A 9 -13.96 15.79 9.21
CA PHE A 9 -13.53 17.13 9.65
C PHE A 9 -14.57 18.22 9.36
N ARG A 10 -15.40 18.05 8.32
CA ARG A 10 -16.55 18.93 8.04
C ARG A 10 -17.79 18.62 8.88
N GLY A 11 -17.75 17.58 9.72
CA GLY A 11 -18.90 17.11 10.50
C GLY A 11 -19.96 16.40 9.66
N GLU A 12 -19.59 15.94 8.46
CA GLU A 12 -20.47 15.18 7.57
C GLU A 12 -20.52 13.70 7.99
N SER A 13 -21.62 13.03 7.68
CA SER A 13 -21.73 11.59 7.88
C SER A 13 -20.95 10.83 6.80
N ILE A 14 -20.14 9.87 7.22
CA ILE A 14 -19.48 8.91 6.33
C ILE A 14 -20.30 7.62 6.29
N SER A 15 -20.04 6.79 5.29
CA SER A 15 -20.69 5.50 5.17
C SER A 15 -20.30 4.58 6.33
N ASP A 16 -21.23 3.74 6.80
CA ASP A 16 -21.00 2.82 7.93
C ASP A 16 -19.91 1.78 7.64
N ASP A 17 -19.70 1.45 6.36
CA ASP A 17 -18.63 0.57 5.86
C ASP A 17 -17.30 1.30 5.63
N SER A 18 -17.19 2.58 6.02
CA SER A 18 -15.96 3.33 5.88
C SER A 18 -14.86 2.69 6.71
N ARG A 19 -13.65 2.66 6.15
CA ARG A 19 -12.45 2.06 6.77
C ARG A 19 -12.04 2.74 8.09
N PHE A 20 -12.56 3.93 8.36
CA PHE A 20 -12.39 4.63 9.64
C PHE A 20 -13.27 4.07 10.76
N LEU A 21 -14.43 3.49 10.40
CA LEU A 21 -15.34 2.85 11.34
C LEU A 21 -14.99 1.37 11.51
N GLU A 22 -14.70 0.68 10.40
CA GLU A 22 -14.33 -0.74 10.42
C GLU A 22 -13.06 -1.01 9.57
N PRO A 23 -11.86 -0.97 10.18
CA PRO A 23 -10.62 -1.22 9.44
C PRO A 23 -10.55 -2.70 9.02
N THR A 24 -10.37 -2.94 7.71
CA THR A 24 -10.23 -4.30 7.18
C THR A 24 -8.80 -4.81 7.35
N LEU A 25 -8.55 -5.61 8.39
CA LEU A 25 -7.23 -6.18 8.65
C LEU A 25 -6.96 -7.39 7.75
N ARG A 26 -5.87 -7.36 6.96
CA ARG A 26 -5.41 -8.49 6.13
C ARG A 26 -4.60 -9.53 6.92
N ALA A 27 -4.96 -9.75 8.19
CA ALA A 27 -4.14 -10.50 9.16
C ALA A 27 -3.89 -11.96 8.74
N GLU A 28 -4.90 -12.65 8.22
CA GLU A 28 -4.76 -14.05 7.79
C GLU A 28 -3.79 -14.18 6.61
N PHE A 29 -3.90 -13.28 5.62
CA PHE A 29 -2.99 -13.24 4.48
C PHE A 29 -1.55 -12.98 4.92
N ILE A 30 -1.33 -12.00 5.79
CA ILE A 30 0.00 -11.68 6.32
C ILE A 30 0.56 -12.87 7.11
N SER A 31 -0.25 -13.52 7.95
CA SER A 31 0.17 -14.70 8.71
C SER A 31 0.67 -15.84 7.79
N LYS A 32 -0.10 -16.15 6.73
CA LYS A 32 0.23 -17.21 5.77
C LYS A 32 1.43 -16.87 4.88
N THR A 33 1.57 -15.61 4.47
CA THR A 33 2.61 -15.19 3.53
C THR A 33 3.90 -14.72 4.18
N ARG A 34 3.90 -14.40 5.48
CA ARG A 34 5.05 -13.87 6.24
C ARG A 34 6.38 -14.59 5.98
N PRO A 35 6.47 -15.93 5.85
CA PRO A 35 7.74 -16.60 5.54
C PRO A 35 8.37 -16.22 4.20
N PHE A 36 7.57 -15.72 3.25
CA PHE A 36 7.97 -15.37 1.89
C PHE A 36 8.19 -13.86 1.69
N LEU A 37 7.77 -13.04 2.65
CA LEU A 37 7.92 -11.59 2.59
C LEU A 37 9.32 -11.16 3.05
N ARG A 38 9.79 -10.04 2.49
CA ARG A 38 11.05 -9.37 2.86
C ARG A 38 10.79 -8.08 3.61
N VAL A 39 9.76 -7.34 3.20
CA VAL A 39 9.33 -6.08 3.79
C VAL A 39 7.81 -6.01 3.79
N GLY A 40 7.25 -5.25 4.72
CA GLY A 40 5.83 -4.98 4.78
C GLY A 40 5.56 -3.71 5.60
N MET A 41 4.57 -2.94 5.19
CA MET A 41 4.12 -1.72 5.87
C MET A 41 2.64 -1.46 5.54
N ASP A 42 1.91 -0.85 6.47
CA ASP A 42 0.58 -0.34 6.20
C ASP A 42 0.65 0.93 5.33
N ILE A 43 -0.34 1.12 4.45
CA ILE A 43 -0.44 2.32 3.60
C ILE A 43 -1.21 3.40 4.37
N SER A 44 -0.47 4.43 4.82
CA SER A 44 -1.01 5.55 5.60
C SER A 44 -1.00 6.85 4.79
N ASP A 45 0.14 7.20 4.21
CA ASP A 45 0.36 8.51 3.56
C ASP A 45 0.12 8.45 2.05
N GLY A 46 -0.16 7.26 1.56
CA GLY A 46 -0.42 6.93 0.16
C GLY A 46 0.65 6.00 -0.39
N LEU A 47 0.22 5.14 -1.33
CA LEU A 47 1.02 4.06 -1.89
C LEU A 47 2.40 4.56 -2.38
N TYR A 48 2.43 5.71 -3.05
CA TYR A 48 3.67 6.28 -3.61
C TYR A 48 4.64 6.76 -2.54
N CYS A 49 4.14 7.51 -1.56
CA CYS A 49 4.94 8.03 -0.46
C CYS A 49 5.52 6.88 0.38
N ASP A 50 4.69 5.90 0.72
CA ASP A 50 5.08 4.76 1.53
C ASP A 50 6.03 3.81 0.80
N THR A 51 5.86 3.65 -0.51
CA THR A 51 6.85 2.94 -1.35
C THR A 51 8.19 3.66 -1.38
N ASN A 52 8.21 4.98 -1.57
CA ASN A 52 9.44 5.77 -1.55
C ASN A 52 10.19 5.63 -0.22
N LYS A 53 9.49 5.66 0.93
CA LYS A 53 10.11 5.42 2.25
C LYS A 53 10.84 4.07 2.32
N LEU A 54 10.19 2.99 1.86
CA LEU A 54 10.81 1.67 1.84
C LEU A 54 12.04 1.65 0.92
N LEU A 55 11.96 2.30 -0.24
CA LEU A 55 13.06 2.39 -1.19
C LEU A 55 14.25 3.18 -0.64
N ASP A 56 13.99 4.31 0.03
CA ASP A 56 15.00 5.17 0.64
C ASP A 56 15.76 4.47 1.76
N ILE A 57 15.04 3.78 2.67
CA ILE A 57 15.65 3.00 3.76
C ILE A 57 16.59 1.93 3.20
N ASN A 58 16.21 1.29 2.08
CA ASN A 58 16.97 0.20 1.48
C ASN A 58 18.00 0.65 0.44
N LYS A 59 18.03 1.93 0.05
CA LYS A 59 18.89 2.50 -1.01
C LYS A 59 18.69 1.82 -2.37
N TYR A 60 17.44 1.66 -2.76
CA TYR A 60 17.04 1.17 -4.07
C TYR A 60 16.03 2.12 -4.71
N GLY A 61 15.65 1.83 -5.95
CA GLY A 61 14.47 2.39 -6.61
C GLY A 61 13.67 1.24 -7.23
N PHE A 62 12.98 1.49 -8.33
CA PHE A 62 12.12 0.50 -8.94
C PHE A 62 12.04 0.62 -10.46
N ASN A 63 11.58 -0.47 -11.09
CA ASN A 63 11.02 -0.49 -12.43
C ASN A 63 9.51 -0.66 -12.32
N ILE A 64 8.74 0.21 -12.97
CA ILE A 64 7.28 0.09 -12.98
C ILE A 64 6.85 -1.14 -13.78
N LEU A 65 5.94 -1.93 -13.22
CA LEU A 65 5.30 -3.07 -13.90
C LEU A 65 3.87 -2.74 -14.32
N LYS A 66 3.17 -1.98 -13.47
CA LYS A 66 1.80 -1.53 -13.71
C LYS A 66 1.66 -0.10 -13.21
N THR A 67 1.23 0.78 -14.11
CA THR A 67 0.93 2.17 -13.75
C THR A 67 -0.33 2.20 -12.88
N ILE A 68 -0.20 2.79 -11.70
CA ILE A 68 -1.33 3.13 -10.82
C ILE A 68 -1.70 4.59 -11.12
N SER A 69 -2.99 4.93 -11.11
CA SER A 69 -3.38 6.33 -11.31
C SER A 69 -2.94 7.17 -10.11
N ASP A 70 -2.62 8.45 -10.33
CA ASP A 70 -2.21 9.35 -9.25
C ASP A 70 -3.28 9.48 -8.17
N ASP A 71 -4.57 9.40 -8.54
CA ASP A 71 -5.68 9.41 -7.59
C ASP A 71 -5.60 8.28 -6.56
N ILE A 72 -5.13 7.10 -6.96
CA ILE A 72 -4.93 5.94 -6.08
C ILE A 72 -3.56 6.01 -5.42
N GLY A 73 -2.51 6.30 -6.19
CA GLY A 73 -1.12 6.35 -5.71
C GLY A 73 -0.89 7.40 -4.62
N LEU A 74 -1.60 8.52 -4.69
CA LEU A 74 -1.57 9.61 -3.72
C LEU A 74 -2.72 9.54 -2.69
N SER A 75 -3.62 8.56 -2.78
CA SER A 75 -4.70 8.38 -1.80
C SER A 75 -4.12 7.92 -0.47
N GLY A 76 -4.25 8.74 0.57
CA GLY A 76 -3.91 8.36 1.94
C GLY A 76 -5.05 7.62 2.65
N GLU A 77 -4.71 6.96 3.76
CA GLU A 77 -5.66 6.30 4.67
C GLU A 77 -6.47 5.20 3.98
N GLU A 78 -5.76 4.42 3.17
CA GLU A 78 -6.32 3.24 2.53
C GLU A 78 -6.29 2.02 3.46
N TYR A 79 -5.38 1.99 4.44
CA TYR A 79 -5.20 0.91 5.43
C TYR A 79 -5.02 -0.49 4.80
N GLU A 80 -4.58 -0.52 3.54
CA GLU A 80 -4.14 -1.74 2.86
C GLU A 80 -2.65 -2.02 3.17
N MET A 81 -2.20 -3.22 2.82
CA MET A 81 -0.82 -3.65 3.10
C MET A 81 0.08 -3.49 1.86
N LEU A 82 1.16 -2.73 2.01
CA LEU A 82 2.28 -2.72 1.07
C LEU A 82 3.26 -3.82 1.47
N ILE A 83 3.57 -4.73 0.55
CA ILE A 83 4.48 -5.85 0.79
C ILE A 83 5.56 -5.93 -0.30
N GLY A 84 6.73 -6.46 0.07
CA GLY A 84 7.81 -6.76 -0.87
C GLY A 84 8.32 -8.18 -0.65
N PHE A 85 8.59 -8.89 -1.74
CA PHE A 85 8.98 -10.30 -1.74
C PHE A 85 9.90 -10.63 -2.93
N ASN A 86 10.54 -11.80 -2.88
CA ASN A 86 11.33 -12.30 -4.02
C ASN A 86 10.40 -12.86 -5.10
N SER A 87 10.62 -12.53 -6.38
CA SER A 87 9.81 -13.01 -7.51
C SER A 87 9.67 -14.55 -7.58
N ALA A 88 10.60 -15.31 -7.00
CA ALA A 88 10.48 -16.76 -6.88
C ALA A 88 9.30 -17.23 -6.00
N HIS A 89 8.71 -16.35 -5.18
CA HIS A 89 7.56 -16.63 -4.33
C HIS A 89 6.24 -16.07 -4.87
N LEU A 90 6.23 -15.54 -6.09
CA LEU A 90 5.04 -14.90 -6.68
C LEU A 90 3.83 -15.83 -6.69
N GLU A 91 4.00 -17.06 -7.18
CA GLU A 91 2.93 -18.06 -7.28
C GLU A 91 2.30 -18.39 -5.92
N VAL A 92 3.12 -18.51 -4.87
CA VAL A 92 2.63 -18.80 -3.50
C VAL A 92 1.84 -17.62 -2.94
N ILE A 93 2.27 -16.40 -3.23
CA ILE A 93 1.62 -15.18 -2.74
C ILE A 93 0.29 -14.95 -3.49
N GLU A 94 0.28 -15.12 -4.81
CA GLU A 94 -0.93 -15.02 -5.63
C GLU A 94 -1.97 -16.07 -5.23
N SER A 95 -1.58 -17.35 -5.16
CA SER A 95 -2.50 -18.42 -4.73
C SER A 95 -3.05 -18.22 -3.32
N THR A 96 -2.25 -17.67 -2.39
CA THR A 96 -2.74 -17.33 -1.05
C THR A 96 -3.74 -16.18 -1.07
N ALA A 97 -3.53 -15.16 -1.90
CA ALA A 97 -4.47 -14.06 -2.07
C ALA A 97 -5.79 -14.55 -2.69
N GLU A 98 -5.73 -15.37 -3.73
CA GLU A 98 -6.89 -15.98 -4.40
C GLU A 98 -7.70 -16.85 -3.44
N ALA A 99 -7.04 -17.71 -2.65
CA ALA A 99 -7.70 -18.57 -1.67
C ALA A 99 -8.44 -17.79 -0.57
N LEU A 100 -8.00 -16.55 -0.29
CA LEU A 100 -8.64 -15.64 0.66
C LEU A 100 -9.56 -14.61 -0.01
N ASN A 101 -9.75 -14.73 -1.33
CA ASN A 101 -10.54 -13.80 -2.15
C ASN A 101 -10.09 -12.34 -1.99
N LEU A 102 -8.78 -12.12 -1.94
CA LEU A 102 -8.16 -10.81 -1.75
C LEU A 102 -7.60 -10.27 -3.06
N PRO A 103 -7.84 -8.98 -3.37
CA PRO A 103 -7.17 -8.34 -4.49
C PRO A 103 -5.68 -8.19 -4.19
N LEU A 104 -4.83 -8.67 -5.09
CA LEU A 104 -3.39 -8.47 -5.06
C LEU A 104 -2.95 -7.73 -6.32
N THR A 105 -2.17 -6.67 -6.17
CA THR A 105 -1.60 -5.94 -7.31
C THR A 105 -0.09 -5.81 -7.16
N VAL A 106 0.63 -6.48 -8.06
CA VAL A 106 2.08 -6.29 -8.20
C VAL A 106 2.32 -5.14 -9.18
N PHE A 107 2.76 -4.00 -8.67
CA PHE A 107 2.85 -2.76 -9.46
C PHE A 107 4.29 -2.34 -9.83
N ALA A 108 5.30 -2.82 -9.10
CA ALA A 108 6.69 -2.43 -9.31
C ALA A 108 7.66 -3.56 -8.94
N LYS A 109 8.87 -3.50 -9.51
CA LYS A 109 10.00 -4.38 -9.18
C LYS A 109 11.16 -3.54 -8.65
N VAL A 110 11.69 -3.88 -7.49
CA VAL A 110 12.87 -3.20 -6.91
C VAL A 110 14.08 -3.30 -7.85
N ALA A 111 14.77 -2.19 -8.06
CA ALA A 111 15.91 -2.06 -8.97
C ALA A 111 17.02 -1.21 -8.36
N LYS A 112 18.27 -1.40 -8.84
CA LYS A 112 19.43 -0.58 -8.45
C LYS A 112 19.46 0.73 -9.24
N ASN A 113 18.55 1.63 -8.90
CA ASN A 113 18.44 2.98 -9.42
C ASN A 113 17.90 3.90 -8.29
N ASP A 114 17.70 5.17 -8.59
CA ASP A 114 17.17 6.16 -7.66
C ASP A 114 15.75 6.62 -8.04
N ASP A 115 15.04 5.81 -8.84
CA ASP A 115 13.70 6.15 -9.32
C ASP A 115 12.69 6.22 -8.18
N ARG A 116 11.84 7.25 -8.19
CA ARG A 116 10.85 7.54 -7.15
C ARG A 116 9.50 7.86 -7.78
N PHE A 117 8.44 7.50 -7.07
CA PHE A 117 7.12 8.01 -7.41
C PHE A 117 7.01 9.48 -7.04
N TYR A 118 6.18 10.22 -7.76
CA TYR A 118 5.75 11.53 -7.30
C TYR A 118 4.94 11.37 -6.01
N CYS A 119 5.38 12.00 -4.93
CA CYS A 119 4.70 11.96 -3.64
C CYS A 119 4.41 13.40 -3.20
N ARG A 120 3.16 13.67 -2.82
CA ARG A 120 2.79 14.88 -2.09
C ARG A 120 2.76 14.53 -0.61
N SER A 121 3.54 15.24 0.21
CA SER A 121 3.47 15.06 1.66
C SER A 121 2.06 15.38 2.15
N HIS A 122 1.43 14.41 2.82
CA HIS A 122 0.14 14.57 3.49
C HIS A 122 0.28 15.00 4.95
N HIS A 123 1.51 15.06 5.47
CA HIS A 123 1.77 15.59 6.80
C HIS A 123 1.60 17.10 6.78
N PHE A 124 0.72 17.58 7.66
CA PHE A 124 0.61 19.00 7.97
C PHE A 124 2.00 19.55 8.29
N GLU A 125 2.46 20.53 7.52
CA GLU A 125 3.59 21.35 7.94
C GLU A 125 3.20 22.03 9.26
N LYS A 126 4.04 21.86 10.27
CA LYS A 126 3.89 22.53 11.58
C LYS A 126 4.22 24.01 11.47
#